data_AF-M1EJA6-F1
#
_entry.id   AF-M1EJA6-F1
#
_cell.length_a   1.000
_cell.length_b   1.000
_cell.length_c   1.000
_cell.angle_alpha   90.00
_cell.angle_beta   90.00
_cell.angle_gamma   90.00
#
_symmetry.space_group_name_H-M   'P 1'
#
loop_
_entity.id
_entity.type
_entity.pdbx_description
1 polymer ?
#
loop_
_entity_poly.entity_id
_entity_poly.type
_entity_poly.pdbx_seq_one_letter_code
_entity_poly.pdbx_strand_id
1 'polypeptide(L)' 'KPEVAAQERMVDDGNGKVEVWRIENLELVPVEHQWYGFFYGGDCYLVLYTYKIHGKPHYILYIWQGRHASKDEVTASA' A
#
# COMPACT_ATOMS: atom_id res chain seq x y z
N LYS A 1 5.52 12.22 -17.17
CA LYS A 1 6.74 12.06 -18.01
C LYS A 1 7.28 10.65 -17.78
N PRO A 2 7.16 9.73 -18.74
CA PRO A 2 7.54 8.32 -18.58
C PRO A 2 9.04 8.09 -18.32
N GLU A 3 9.89 9.02 -18.78
CA GLU A 3 11.35 8.90 -18.69
C GLU A 3 11.87 8.88 -17.24
N VAL A 4 11.23 9.62 -16.33
CA VAL A 4 11.60 9.65 -14.90
C VAL A 4 11.21 8.35 -14.20
N ALA A 5 10.06 7.76 -14.57
CA ALA A 5 9.59 6.49 -14.02
C ALA A 5 10.55 5.33 -14.33
N ALA A 6 11.10 5.30 -15.55
CA ALA A 6 12.05 4.27 -15.97
C ALA A 6 13.42 4.36 -15.25
N GLN A 7 13.88 5.57 -14.91
CA GLN A 7 15.11 5.76 -14.12
C GLN A 7 14.94 5.35 -12.66
N GLU A 8 13.75 5.56 -12.10
CA GLU A 8 13.43 5.33 -10.68
C GLU A 8 12.78 3.96 -10.39
N ARG A 9 12.79 3.02 -11.35
CA ARG A 9 12.13 1.70 -11.26
C ARG A 9 10.63 1.75 -10.93
N MET A 10 9.94 2.79 -11.37
CA MET A 10 8.50 2.94 -11.21
C MET A 10 7.76 2.13 -12.28
N VAL A 11 6.68 1.44 -11.89
CA VAL A 11 5.89 0.62 -12.81
C VAL A 11 4.93 1.43 -13.69
N ASP A 12 4.60 2.65 -13.28
CA ASP A 12 3.80 3.64 -14.00
C ASP A 12 4.00 5.05 -13.40
N ASP A 13 3.02 5.95 -13.54
CA ASP A 13 3.08 7.33 -13.04
C ASP A 13 2.41 7.55 -11.67
N GLY A 14 1.97 6.48 -10.98
CA GLY A 14 1.37 6.56 -9.65
C GLY A 14 -0.14 6.90 -9.62
N ASN A 15 -0.80 7.05 -10.76
CA ASN A 15 -2.22 7.42 -10.85
C ASN A 15 -3.20 6.24 -10.87
N GLY A 16 -2.72 5.02 -10.60
CA GLY A 16 -3.53 3.82 -10.48
C GLY A 16 -4.51 3.88 -9.31
N LYS A 17 -5.42 2.90 -9.25
CA LYS A 17 -6.36 2.76 -8.13
C LYS A 17 -5.60 2.28 -6.89
N VAL A 18 -5.84 2.94 -5.76
CA VAL A 18 -5.25 2.60 -4.46
C VAL A 18 -6.35 2.15 -3.50
N GLU A 19 -6.14 1.03 -2.83
CA GLU A 19 -6.95 0.56 -1.71
C GLU A 19 -6.03 0.33 -0.51
N VAL A 20 -6.40 0.87 0.65
CA VAL A 20 -5.57 0.82 1.87
C VAL A 20 -6.35 0.17 2.99
N TRP A 21 -5.72 -0.76 3.69
CA TRP A 21 -6.22 -1.37 4.91
C TRP A 21 -5.21 -1.19 6.03
N ARG A 22 -5.70 -0.97 7.25
CA ARG A 22 -4.94 -1.07 8.49
C ARG A 22 -5.21 -2.42 9.14
N ILE A 23 -4.20 -3.00 9.78
CA ILE A 23 -4.38 -4.15 10.66
C ILE A 23 -4.84 -3.64 12.03
N GLU A 24 -6.01 -4.08 12.47
CA GLU A 24 -6.54 -3.80 13.82
C GLU A 24 -7.08 -5.10 14.40
N ASN A 25 -6.64 -5.47 15.61
CA ASN A 25 -7.06 -6.72 16.26
C ASN A 25 -6.89 -7.96 15.35
N LEU A 26 -5.82 -7.99 14.55
CA LEU A 26 -5.50 -9.04 13.56
C LEU A 26 -6.49 -9.15 12.38
N GLU A 27 -7.31 -8.13 12.14
CA GLU A 27 -8.23 -8.04 11.00
C GLU A 27 -7.87 -6.87 10.07
N LEU A 28 -8.30 -6.95 8.81
CA LEU A 28 -8.13 -5.89 7.82
C LEU A 28 -9.28 -4.89 7.89
N VAL A 29 -8.98 -3.68 8.33
CA VAL A 29 -9.94 -2.58 8.40
C VAL A 29 -9.64 -1.58 7.27
N PRO A 30 -10.60 -1.28 6.38
CA PRO A 30 -10.41 -0.28 5.33
C PRO A 30 -10.11 1.10 5.92
N VAL A 31 -9.10 1.78 5.39
CA VAL A 31 -8.80 3.17 5.78
C VAL A 31 -9.71 4.11 5.00
N GLU A 32 -10.24 5.14 5.66
CA GLU A 32 -11.04 6.16 4.96
C GLU A 32 -10.16 6.97 4.00
N HIS A 33 -10.71 7.36 2.85
CA HIS A 33 -9.95 8.04 1.80
C HIS A 33 -9.28 9.35 2.27
N GLN A 34 -9.88 10.06 3.23
CA GLN A 34 -9.29 11.29 3.78
C GLN A 34 -7.96 11.06 4.53
N TRP A 35 -7.69 9.81 4.95
CA TRP A 35 -6.49 9.43 5.68
C TRP A 35 -5.45 8.73 4.81
N TYR A 36 -5.69 8.60 3.50
CA TYR A 36 -4.70 8.02 2.59
C TYR A 36 -3.42 8.86 2.61
N GLY A 37 -2.28 8.18 2.77
CA GLY A 37 -0.96 8.80 2.89
C GLY A 37 -0.52 9.07 4.34
N PHE A 38 -1.41 8.95 5.32
CA PHE A 38 -1.05 9.01 6.74
C PHE A 38 -0.86 7.59 7.30
N PHE A 39 0.37 7.27 7.67
CA PHE A 39 0.75 5.97 8.24
C PHE A 39 1.29 6.16 9.65
N TYR A 40 0.70 5.48 10.64
CA TYR A 40 1.09 5.58 12.03
C TYR A 40 2.11 4.49 12.39
N GLY A 41 3.23 4.90 13.01
CA GLY A 41 4.35 4.00 13.36
C GLY A 41 4.02 2.83 14.28
N GLY A 42 2.86 2.87 14.96
CA GLY A 42 2.38 1.80 15.83
C GLY A 42 1.49 0.77 15.15
N ASP A 43 1.18 0.93 13.87
CA ASP A 43 0.23 0.07 13.15
C ASP A 43 0.91 -0.61 11.94
N CYS A 44 0.24 -1.59 11.33
CA CYS A 44 0.62 -2.16 10.04
C CYS A 44 -0.46 -1.90 8.98
N TYR A 45 -0.06 -1.78 7.72
CA TYR A 45 -0.96 -1.48 6.61
C TYR A 45 -0.68 -2.35 5.39
N LEU A 46 -1.74 -2.68 4.66
CA LEU A 46 -1.69 -3.21 3.31
C LEU A 46 -2.14 -2.13 2.32
N VAL A 47 -1.39 -1.98 1.24
CA VAL A 47 -1.75 -1.08 0.14
C VAL A 47 -1.79 -1.87 -1.16
N LEU A 48 -2.98 -2.05 -1.72
CA LEU A 48 -3.16 -2.62 -3.06
C LEU A 48 -3.15 -1.49 -4.08
N TYR A 49 -2.11 -1.46 -4.91
CA TYR A 49 -1.99 -0.57 -6.04
C TYR A 49 -2.34 -1.30 -7.33
N THR A 50 -3.38 -0.85 -8.02
CA THR A 50 -3.81 -1.39 -9.32
C THR A 50 -3.52 -0.39 -10.42
N TYR A 51 -2.60 -0.75 -11.31
CA TYR A 51 -2.23 0.05 -12.48
C TYR A 51 -2.55 -0.70 -13.77
N LYS A 52 -2.44 -0.03 -14.92
CA LYS A 52 -2.77 -0.64 -16.22
C LYS A 52 -1.59 -0.55 -17.18
N ILE A 53 -1.25 -1.69 -17.78
CA ILE A 53 -0.30 -1.77 -18.91
C ILE A 53 -1.08 -2.29 -20.13
N HIS A 54 -1.09 -1.54 -21.22
CA HIS A 54 -1.85 -1.87 -22.44
C HIS A 54 -3.32 -2.23 -22.17
N GLY A 55 -3.97 -1.53 -21.24
CA GLY A 55 -5.36 -1.74 -20.86
C GLY A 55 -5.62 -2.93 -19.93
N LYS A 56 -4.61 -3.76 -19.65
CA LYS A 56 -4.71 -4.89 -18.70
C LYS A 56 -4.35 -4.42 -17.29
N PRO A 57 -5.07 -4.86 -16.24
CA PRO A 57 -4.73 -4.52 -14.87
C PRO A 57 -3.52 -5.31 -14.39
N HIS A 58 -2.66 -4.62 -13.64
CA HIS A 58 -1.52 -5.16 -12.92
C HIS A 58 -1.58 -4.68 -11.47
N TYR A 59 -1.00 -5.45 -10.56
CA TYR A 59 -1.15 -5.25 -9.13
C TYR A 59 0.21 -5.19 -8.45
N ILE A 60 0.35 -4.29 -7.48
CA ILE A 60 1.41 -4.33 -6.46
C ILE A 60 0.72 -4.34 -5.11
N LEU A 61 1.08 -5.28 -4.25
CA LEU A 61 0.71 -5.28 -2.84
C LEU A 61 1.92 -4.78 -2.05
N TYR A 62 1.79 -3.61 -1.44
CA TYR A 62 2.77 -3.12 -0.48
C TYR A 62 2.34 -3.49 0.93
N ILE A 63 3.30 -3.93 1.72
CA ILE A 63 3.14 -4.17 3.15
C ILE A 63 3.96 -3.10 3.87
N TRP A 64 3.30 -2.29 4.69
CA TRP A 64 3.97 -1.32 5.53
C TRP A 64 3.89 -1.78 6.98
N GLN A 65 5.05 -1.98 7.60
CA GLN A 65 5.16 -2.46 8.97
C GLN A 65 5.70 -1.33 9.86
N GLY A 66 4.86 -0.85 10.78
CA GLY A 66 5.23 0.20 11.71
C GLY A 66 6.38 -0.24 12.59
N ARG A 67 7.38 0.64 12.80
CA ARG A 67 8.53 0.36 13.67
C ARG A 67 8.13 0.00 15.10
N HIS A 68 6.98 0.49 15.55
CA HIS A 68 6.45 0.31 16.90
C HIS A 68 5.20 -0.58 16.94
N ALA A 69 4.84 -1.22 15.82
CA ALA A 69 3.73 -2.15 15.76
C ALA A 69 3.98 -3.41 16.60
N SER A 70 2.89 -4.05 17.04
CA SER A 70 3.01 -5.28 17.80
C SER A 70 3.56 -6.42 16.92
N LYS A 71 4.17 -7.44 17.53
CA LYS A 71 4.70 -8.57 16.77
C LYS A 71 3.61 -9.36 16.06
N ASP A 72 2.45 -9.46 16.69
CA ASP A 72 1.26 -10.12 16.16
C ASP A 72 0.70 -9.37 14.95
N GLU A 73 0.64 -8.04 14.98
CA GLU A 73 0.24 -7.24 13.80
C GLU A 73 1.24 -7.34 12.65
N VAL A 74 2.55 -7.27 12.96
CA VAL A 74 3.61 -7.48 11.95
C VAL A 74 3.46 -8.86 11.31
N THR A 75 3.17 -9.90 12.11
CA THR A 75 2.96 -11.26 11.60
C THR A 75 1.68 -11.37 10.78
N ALA A 76 0.59 -10.73 11.20
CA ALA A 76 -0.68 -10.74 10.46
C ALA A 76 -0.59 -9.99 9.12
N SER A 77 0.34 -9.05 9.00
CA SER A 77 0.55 -8.28 7.77
C SER A 77 1.38 -9.00 6.69
N ALA A 78 2.14 -10.04 7.06
CA ALA A 78 3.12 -10.72 6.22
C ALA A 78 2.57 -12.00 5.59
#